data_AF-A0A7V9FB11-F1
#
_entry.id   AF-A0A7V9FB11-F1
#
_cell.length_a   1.000
_cell.length_b   1.000
_cell.length_c   1.000
_cell.angle_alpha   90.00
_cell.angle_beta   90.00
_cell.angle_gamma   90.00
#
_symmetry.space_group_name_H-M   'P 1'
#
loop_
_entity.id
_entity.type
_entity.pdbx_description
1 polymer ?
#
loop_
_entity_poly.entity_id
_entity_poly.type
_entity_poly.pdbx_seq_one_letter_code
_entity_poly.pdbx_strand_id
1 'polypeptide(L)'
;MGQSDRVPFLKPASVLKRAPWQDSQEVRISNWMTEWNFVETIDAGLIGAPYSSASISASGAAGGPEAVRMAFRYNTTYSPDWGVDIQSLRVRDLGDIAGHLTDVTAAHQHIEDAISGSLTYSDMFVPVIVGGDHSITAPAVRGFARAHAGKRIGVINIDAHLDVRNFEHGPHNGTPFRQIVEGMDQVDGRNVVEFGIHGFMNAQPYHQWCIDQEITVISGREIQRRGIESCMG
;
A
#
# COMPACT_ATOMS: atom_id res chain seq x y z
N MET A 1 -30.08 3.69 0.98
CA MET A 1 -28.67 3.71 1.42
C MET A 1 -27.83 3.82 0.18
N GLY A 2 -27.07 4.91 0.05
CA GLY A 2 -26.26 5.18 -1.14
C GLY A 2 -25.00 4.31 -1.14
N GLN A 3 -24.37 4.14 -2.30
CA GLN A 3 -23.10 3.39 -2.45
C GLN A 3 -21.99 3.87 -1.51
N SER A 4 -22.04 5.12 -1.02
CA SER A 4 -21.06 5.74 -0.12
C SER A 4 -21.13 5.28 1.33
N ASP A 5 -22.14 4.50 1.74
CA ASP A 5 -22.39 4.21 3.16
C ASP A 5 -21.70 2.94 3.67
N ARG A 6 -21.00 2.17 2.81
CA ARG A 6 -20.53 0.82 3.20
C ARG A 6 -19.03 0.66 3.46
N VAL A 7 -18.17 1.55 2.97
CA VAL A 7 -16.75 1.65 3.37
C VAL A 7 -16.48 3.13 3.69
N PRO A 8 -16.04 3.48 4.90
CA PRO A 8 -15.80 4.88 5.27
C PRO A 8 -14.84 5.57 4.31
N PHE A 9 -15.15 6.82 3.96
CA PHE A 9 -14.31 7.71 3.14
C PHE A 9 -13.96 7.24 1.73
N LEU A 10 -14.43 6.07 1.31
CA LEU A 10 -14.20 5.55 -0.03
C LEU A 10 -15.13 6.25 -1.04
N LYS A 11 -14.55 6.78 -2.11
CA LYS A 11 -15.26 7.41 -3.23
C LYS A 11 -15.01 6.60 -4.50
N PRO A 12 -15.89 6.68 -5.51
CA PRO A 12 -15.59 6.13 -6.83
C PRO A 12 -14.23 6.63 -7.35
N ALA A 13 -13.54 5.78 -8.10
CA ALA A 13 -12.24 6.12 -8.69
C ALA A 13 -12.34 7.43 -9.50
N SER A 14 -11.33 8.29 -9.38
CA SER A 14 -11.30 9.56 -10.12
C SER A 14 -11.32 9.37 -11.65
N VAL A 15 -10.74 8.26 -12.12
CA VAL A 15 -10.66 7.89 -13.54
C VAL A 15 -10.88 6.40 -13.71
N LEU A 16 -11.75 6.06 -14.66
CA LEU A 16 -11.93 4.69 -15.16
C LEU A 16 -11.75 4.70 -16.67
N LYS A 17 -10.68 4.08 -17.15
CA LYS A 17 -10.37 4.04 -18.59
C LYS A 17 -10.33 2.62 -19.13
N ARG A 18 -11.40 2.26 -19.84
CA ARG A 18 -11.46 1.00 -20.60
C ARG A 18 -10.54 1.05 -21.82
N ALA A 19 -9.96 -0.09 -22.16
CA ALA A 19 -9.25 -0.24 -23.41
C ALA A 19 -10.28 -0.32 -24.56
N PRO A 20 -10.12 0.46 -25.64
CA PRO A 20 -11.01 0.37 -26.80
C PRO A 20 -10.82 -0.95 -27.56
N TRP A 21 -9.64 -1.55 -27.44
CA TRP A 21 -9.32 -2.86 -27.97
C TRP A 21 -10.10 -3.93 -27.20
N GLN A 22 -10.85 -4.75 -27.95
CA GLN A 22 -11.63 -5.88 -27.42
C GLN A 22 -11.26 -7.12 -28.22
N ASP A 23 -10.46 -7.99 -27.59
CA ASP A 23 -10.09 -9.29 -28.13
C ASP A 23 -10.35 -10.32 -27.02
N SER A 24 -11.12 -11.37 -27.34
CA SER A 24 -11.48 -12.43 -26.39
C SER A 24 -10.28 -13.25 -25.90
N GLN A 25 -9.14 -13.20 -26.60
CA GLN A 25 -7.91 -13.89 -26.22
C GLN A 25 -6.87 -12.97 -25.56
N GLU A 26 -7.11 -11.65 -25.54
CA GLU A 26 -6.19 -10.66 -24.98
C GLU A 26 -6.92 -9.76 -23.98
N VAL A 27 -7.25 -10.35 -22.82
CA VAL A 27 -7.99 -9.65 -21.77
C VAL A 27 -7.13 -8.57 -21.12
N ARG A 28 -7.53 -7.32 -21.31
CA ARG A 28 -6.90 -6.14 -20.69
C ARG A 28 -7.33 -6.00 -19.25
N ILE A 29 -6.39 -5.66 -18.37
CA ILE A 29 -6.67 -5.40 -16.94
C ILE A 29 -7.79 -4.36 -16.82
N SER A 30 -7.71 -3.27 -17.58
CA SER A 30 -8.72 -2.21 -17.50
C SER A 30 -10.09 -2.58 -18.07
N ASN A 31 -10.27 -3.71 -18.73
CA ASN A 31 -11.59 -4.20 -19.16
C ASN A 31 -12.12 -5.27 -18.20
N TRP A 32 -11.24 -6.07 -17.61
CA TRP A 32 -11.58 -7.14 -16.67
C TRP A 32 -11.81 -6.65 -15.23
N MET A 33 -10.98 -5.74 -14.73
CA MET A 33 -11.16 -5.15 -13.40
C MET A 33 -12.21 -4.04 -13.48
N THR A 34 -13.40 -4.29 -12.96
CA THR A 34 -14.50 -3.33 -12.91
C THR A 34 -14.63 -2.70 -11.53
N GLU A 35 -15.41 -1.63 -11.44
CA GLU A 35 -15.83 -1.09 -10.14
C GLU A 35 -16.53 -2.15 -9.32
N TRP A 36 -16.29 -2.13 -8.01
CA TRP A 36 -16.97 -3.04 -7.11
C TRP A 36 -18.40 -2.58 -6.81
N ASN A 37 -19.34 -3.52 -6.82
CA ASN A 37 -20.74 -3.25 -6.51
C ASN A 37 -21.06 -3.34 -5.01
N PHE A 38 -20.07 -3.61 -4.14
CA PHE A 38 -20.21 -3.81 -2.68
C PHE A 38 -21.11 -4.99 -2.27
N VAL A 39 -21.47 -5.87 -3.19
CA VAL A 39 -22.36 -7.02 -2.97
C VAL A 39 -21.64 -8.33 -3.25
N GLU A 40 -20.89 -8.39 -4.35
CA GLU A 40 -20.13 -9.58 -4.71
C GLU A 40 -18.93 -9.76 -3.78
N THR A 41 -18.61 -11.02 -3.46
CA THR A 41 -17.34 -11.36 -2.82
C THR A 41 -16.22 -11.21 -3.85
N ILE A 42 -15.10 -10.63 -3.41
CA ILE A 42 -13.92 -10.36 -4.22
C ILE A 42 -12.68 -10.97 -3.56
N ASP A 43 -11.70 -11.33 -4.37
CA ASP A 43 -10.46 -11.96 -3.91
C ASP A 43 -9.38 -10.90 -3.66
N ALA A 44 -9.34 -9.84 -4.48
CA ALA A 44 -8.47 -8.68 -4.27
C ALA A 44 -9.14 -7.38 -4.73
N GLY A 45 -8.65 -6.25 -4.22
CA GLY A 45 -9.23 -4.95 -4.50
C GLY A 45 -8.20 -3.85 -4.63
N LEU A 46 -8.25 -3.11 -5.75
CA LEU A 46 -7.44 -1.90 -5.92
C LEU A 46 -8.08 -0.75 -5.13
N ILE A 47 -7.32 -0.15 -4.23
CA ILE A 47 -7.75 1.00 -3.42
C ILE A 47 -6.73 2.12 -3.65
N GLY A 48 -7.17 3.26 -4.18
CA GLY A 48 -6.31 4.43 -4.28
C GLY A 48 -6.29 5.22 -2.98
N ALA A 49 -5.11 5.70 -2.58
CA ALA A 49 -4.92 6.60 -1.45
C ALA A 49 -4.20 7.88 -1.93
N PRO A 50 -4.87 8.76 -2.70
CA PRO A 50 -4.26 9.91 -3.39
C PRO A 50 -3.90 11.03 -2.41
N TYR A 51 -2.89 10.81 -1.57
CA TYR A 51 -2.43 11.74 -0.54
C TYR A 51 -0.91 11.93 -0.60
N SER A 52 -0.46 13.18 -0.78
CA SER A 52 0.97 13.51 -0.84
C SER A 52 1.38 14.75 -0.04
N SER A 53 0.46 15.33 0.74
CA SER A 53 0.72 16.56 1.50
C SER A 53 1.62 16.35 2.73
N ALA A 54 1.88 15.10 3.11
CA ALA A 54 2.78 14.73 4.21
C ALA A 54 4.19 14.42 3.71
N SER A 55 4.49 14.67 2.43
CA SER A 55 5.83 14.58 1.89
C SER A 55 6.67 15.75 2.38
N ILE A 56 7.89 15.46 2.85
CA ILE A 56 8.86 16.53 3.19
C ILE A 56 9.21 17.36 1.94
N SER A 57 9.28 16.71 0.78
CA SER A 57 9.54 17.36 -0.52
C SER A 57 8.24 17.69 -1.24
N ALA A 58 8.26 18.68 -2.12
CA ALA A 58 7.15 18.93 -3.04
C ALA A 58 6.85 17.64 -3.82
N SER A 59 5.60 17.19 -3.76
CA SER A 59 5.23 15.84 -4.18
C SER A 59 3.93 15.82 -4.99
N GLY A 60 4.01 15.29 -6.20
CA GLY A 60 2.87 14.97 -7.06
C GLY A 60 2.32 13.56 -6.83
N ALA A 61 2.76 12.86 -5.77
CA ALA A 61 2.45 11.44 -5.58
C ALA A 61 0.94 11.17 -5.47
N ALA A 62 0.10 12.13 -5.05
CA ALA A 62 -1.35 11.98 -5.07
C ALA A 62 -1.94 11.63 -6.45
N GLY A 63 -1.22 11.88 -7.55
CA GLY A 63 -1.59 11.44 -8.90
C GLY A 63 -1.26 9.97 -9.22
N GLY A 64 -0.58 9.26 -8.32
CA GLY A 64 -0.17 7.86 -8.47
C GLY A 64 -1.33 6.90 -8.76
N PRO A 65 -2.44 6.94 -8.01
CA PRO A 65 -3.57 6.03 -8.23
C PRO A 65 -4.18 6.19 -9.63
N GLU A 66 -4.34 7.44 -10.09
CA GLU A 66 -4.84 7.73 -11.43
C GLU A 66 -3.86 7.24 -12.50
N ALA A 67 -2.56 7.50 -12.33
CA ALA A 67 -1.53 7.07 -13.28
C ALA A 67 -1.50 5.54 -13.46
N VAL A 68 -1.62 4.78 -12.37
CA VAL A 68 -1.69 3.31 -12.41
C VAL A 68 -2.94 2.84 -13.16
N ARG A 69 -4.12 3.38 -12.84
CA ARG A 69 -5.36 3.05 -13.57
C ARG A 69 -5.28 3.37 -15.06
N MET A 70 -4.64 4.47 -15.40
CA MET A 70 -4.40 4.88 -16.79
C MET A 70 -3.43 3.96 -17.54
N ALA A 71 -2.50 3.32 -16.84
CA ALA A 71 -1.56 2.36 -17.42
C ALA A 71 -2.24 1.02 -17.75
N PHE A 72 -3.17 0.55 -16.91
CA PHE A 72 -3.83 -0.76 -17.05
C PHE A 72 -4.52 -1.03 -18.39
N ARG A 73 -4.83 0.00 -19.18
CA ARG A 73 -5.35 -0.17 -20.55
C ARG A 73 -4.36 -0.83 -21.51
N TYR A 74 -3.08 -0.84 -21.16
CA TYR A 74 -2.00 -1.41 -21.96
C TYR A 74 -1.55 -2.77 -21.44
N ASN A 75 -1.97 -3.18 -20.24
CA ASN A 75 -1.55 -4.41 -19.61
C ASN A 75 -2.60 -5.51 -19.76
N THR A 76 -2.15 -6.75 -19.93
CA THR A 76 -2.97 -7.96 -19.90
C THR A 76 -2.93 -8.59 -18.52
N THR A 77 -3.86 -9.52 -18.27
CA THR A 77 -3.93 -10.29 -17.01
C THR A 77 -2.93 -11.45 -16.93
N TYR A 78 -2.32 -11.83 -18.05
CA TYR A 78 -1.37 -12.93 -18.12
C TYR A 78 0.08 -12.47 -17.91
N SER A 79 0.83 -13.22 -17.11
CA SER A 79 2.28 -13.09 -16.96
C SER A 79 3.00 -14.33 -17.53
N PRO A 80 3.84 -14.17 -18.57
CA PRO A 80 4.59 -15.29 -19.15
C PRO A 80 5.71 -15.78 -18.23
N ASP A 81 6.27 -14.93 -17.38
CA ASP A 81 7.36 -15.29 -16.45
C ASP A 81 6.92 -16.34 -15.43
N TRP A 82 5.64 -16.31 -15.06
CA TRP A 82 5.03 -17.23 -14.09
C TRP A 82 4.08 -18.25 -14.73
N GLY A 83 3.71 -18.06 -16.00
CA GLY A 83 2.68 -18.87 -16.65
C GLY A 83 1.30 -18.72 -16.02
N VAL A 84 1.02 -17.58 -15.37
CA VAL A 84 -0.20 -17.34 -14.58
C VAL A 84 -1.08 -16.30 -15.27
N ASP A 85 -2.38 -16.60 -15.37
CA ASP A 85 -3.41 -15.61 -15.71
C ASP A 85 -4.23 -15.29 -14.47
N ILE A 86 -4.27 -14.01 -14.08
CA ILE A 86 -5.03 -13.58 -12.90
C ILE A 86 -6.55 -13.50 -13.15
N GLN A 87 -7.03 -13.76 -14.38
CA GLN A 87 -8.46 -13.73 -14.73
C GLN A 87 -9.36 -14.62 -13.85
N SER A 88 -8.81 -15.69 -13.28
CA SER A 88 -9.56 -16.57 -12.37
C SER A 88 -9.91 -15.91 -11.04
N LEU A 89 -9.26 -14.79 -10.69
CA LEU A 89 -9.56 -14.01 -9.50
C LEU A 89 -10.71 -13.02 -9.76
N ARG A 90 -11.44 -12.67 -8.71
CA ARG A 90 -12.43 -11.60 -8.72
C ARG A 90 -11.77 -10.34 -8.18
N VAL A 91 -11.12 -9.60 -9.08
CA VAL A 91 -10.47 -8.34 -8.74
C VAL A 91 -11.36 -7.16 -9.12
N ARG A 92 -11.51 -6.20 -8.21
CA ARG A 92 -12.31 -4.98 -8.43
C ARG A 92 -11.55 -3.73 -8.05
N ASP A 93 -11.94 -2.63 -8.68
CA ASP A 93 -11.55 -1.29 -8.25
C ASP A 93 -12.54 -0.81 -7.19
N LEU A 94 -12.03 -0.52 -6.00
CA LEU A 94 -12.82 -0.01 -4.88
C LEU A 94 -12.95 1.52 -4.93
N GLY A 95 -12.11 2.19 -5.73
CA GLY A 95 -12.07 3.63 -5.85
C GLY A 95 -10.97 4.28 -5.02
N ASP A 96 -11.20 5.52 -4.59
CA ASP A 96 -10.20 6.36 -3.94
C ASP A 96 -10.65 6.75 -2.53
N ILE A 97 -9.73 6.62 -1.57
CA ILE A 97 -9.91 7.11 -0.22
C ILE A 97 -9.87 8.64 -0.25
N ALA A 98 -10.92 9.26 0.28
CA ALA A 98 -10.99 10.70 0.41
C ALA A 98 -9.91 11.20 1.39
N GLY A 99 -8.93 11.95 0.88
CA GLY A 99 -7.97 12.65 1.74
C GLY A 99 -8.60 13.84 2.49
N HIS A 100 -7.76 14.54 3.23
CA HIS A 100 -8.10 15.83 3.83
C HIS A 100 -7.11 16.90 3.34
N LEU A 101 -7.63 18.09 3.00
CA LEU A 101 -6.84 19.11 2.30
C LEU A 101 -5.68 19.67 3.15
N THR A 102 -5.91 19.87 4.44
CA THR A 102 -4.99 20.62 5.32
C THR A 102 -4.62 19.90 6.62
N ASP A 103 -5.15 18.70 6.85
CA ASP A 103 -5.01 18.00 8.14
C ASP A 103 -4.51 16.58 7.84
N VAL A 104 -3.25 16.35 8.17
CA VAL A 104 -2.59 15.05 7.96
C VAL A 104 -3.19 13.97 8.84
N THR A 105 -3.55 14.30 10.08
CA THR A 105 -4.12 13.34 11.03
C THR A 105 -5.50 12.89 10.55
N ALA A 106 -6.34 13.82 10.09
CA ALA A 106 -7.62 13.48 9.49
C ALA A 106 -7.47 12.64 8.22
N ALA A 107 -6.52 13.00 7.33
CA ALA A 107 -6.24 12.20 6.13
C ALA A 107 -5.78 10.78 6.46
N HIS A 108 -4.90 10.62 7.46
CA HIS A 108 -4.44 9.32 7.94
C HIS A 108 -5.57 8.51 8.59
N GLN A 109 -6.46 9.16 9.36
CA GLN A 109 -7.63 8.50 9.94
C GLN A 109 -8.58 7.98 8.84
N HIS A 110 -8.82 8.76 7.78
CA HIS A 110 -9.63 8.30 6.65
C HIS A 110 -9.06 7.05 5.99
N ILE A 111 -7.74 6.98 5.83
CA ILE A 111 -7.06 5.80 5.28
C ILE A 111 -7.27 4.60 6.19
N GLU A 112 -7.01 4.76 7.48
CA GLU A 112 -7.19 3.69 8.46
C GLU A 112 -8.61 3.12 8.47
N ASP A 113 -9.62 4.00 8.50
CA ASP A 113 -11.03 3.60 8.52
C ASP A 113 -11.48 2.96 7.20
N ALA A 114 -11.00 3.47 6.06
CA ALA A 114 -11.32 2.90 4.76
C ALA A 114 -10.72 1.49 4.60
N ILE A 115 -9.45 1.30 4.98
CA ILE A 115 -8.77 0.00 4.91
C ILE A 115 -9.45 -0.99 5.86
N SER A 116 -9.65 -0.60 7.14
CA SER A 116 -10.34 -1.46 8.10
C SER A 116 -11.75 -1.82 7.64
N GLY A 117 -12.51 -0.86 7.09
CA GLY A 117 -13.86 -1.08 6.58
C GLY A 117 -13.89 -2.02 5.37
N SER A 118 -12.95 -1.88 4.43
CA SER A 118 -12.87 -2.73 3.24
C SER A 118 -12.61 -4.21 3.58
N LEU A 119 -11.84 -4.46 4.64
CA LEU A 119 -11.49 -5.82 5.09
C LEU A 119 -12.66 -6.56 5.77
N THR A 120 -13.76 -5.87 6.11
CA THR A 120 -14.93 -6.50 6.76
C THR A 120 -15.76 -7.39 5.82
N TYR A 121 -15.51 -7.35 4.51
CA TYR A 121 -16.35 -8.02 3.52
C TYR A 121 -15.95 -9.47 3.24
N SER A 122 -14.69 -9.82 3.52
CA SER A 122 -14.19 -11.18 3.34
C SER A 122 -12.87 -11.34 4.08
N ASP A 123 -12.74 -12.42 4.86
CA ASP A 123 -11.50 -12.78 5.56
C ASP A 123 -10.35 -13.13 4.60
N MET A 124 -10.65 -13.40 3.33
CA MET A 124 -9.64 -13.72 2.29
C MET A 124 -9.36 -12.57 1.33
N PHE A 125 -9.94 -11.39 1.57
CA PHE A 125 -9.75 -10.22 0.71
C PHE A 125 -8.32 -9.67 0.82
N VAL A 126 -7.67 -9.46 -0.33
CA VAL A 126 -6.35 -8.82 -0.42
C VAL A 126 -6.47 -7.36 -0.91
N PRO A 127 -6.25 -6.35 -0.05
CA PRO A 127 -6.22 -4.96 -0.49
C PRO A 127 -4.90 -4.65 -1.19
N VAL A 128 -4.99 -4.09 -2.41
CA VAL A 128 -3.86 -3.54 -3.16
C VAL A 128 -3.98 -2.02 -3.12
N ILE A 129 -3.23 -1.41 -2.21
CA ILE A 129 -3.29 0.03 -1.98
C ILE A 129 -2.29 0.72 -2.89
N VAL A 130 -2.79 1.57 -3.78
CA VAL A 130 -1.96 2.44 -4.61
C VAL A 130 -1.91 3.79 -3.96
N GLY A 131 -0.71 4.17 -3.52
CA GLY A 131 -0.53 5.38 -2.75
C GLY A 131 -0.45 6.66 -3.54
N GLY A 132 -0.48 7.73 -2.76
CA GLY A 132 0.45 8.83 -2.92
C GLY A 132 1.74 8.56 -2.17
N ASP A 133 2.11 9.44 -1.24
CA ASP A 133 3.41 9.35 -0.57
C ASP A 133 3.48 8.24 0.50
N HIS A 134 4.69 8.01 1.01
CA HIS A 134 4.94 6.90 1.93
C HIS A 134 4.29 7.08 3.32
N SER A 135 3.73 8.26 3.65
CA SER A 135 3.06 8.49 4.93
C SER A 135 1.78 7.66 5.09
N ILE A 136 1.20 7.19 3.99
CA ILE A 136 -0.02 6.37 4.01
C ILE A 136 0.21 4.97 4.59
N THR A 137 1.46 4.51 4.67
CA THR A 137 1.78 3.14 5.08
C THR A 137 1.36 2.88 6.53
N ALA A 138 1.67 3.80 7.45
CA ALA A 138 1.30 3.65 8.85
C ALA A 138 -0.23 3.53 9.06
N PRO A 139 -1.10 4.44 8.55
CA PRO A 139 -2.55 4.28 8.68
C PRO A 139 -3.08 3.05 7.93
N ALA A 140 -2.51 2.66 6.79
CA ALA A 140 -2.92 1.45 6.09
C ALA A 140 -2.66 0.18 6.94
N VAL A 141 -1.47 0.09 7.56
CA VAL A 141 -1.11 -1.02 8.45
C VAL A 141 -1.97 -1.00 9.72
N ARG A 142 -2.28 0.17 10.29
CA ARG A 142 -3.23 0.29 11.42
C ARG A 142 -4.63 -0.21 11.04
N GLY A 143 -5.12 0.15 9.86
CA GLY A 143 -6.42 -0.31 9.36
C GLY A 143 -6.45 -1.83 9.18
N PHE A 144 -5.37 -2.40 8.63
CA PHE A 144 -5.19 -3.85 8.52
C PHE A 144 -5.16 -4.53 9.89
N ALA A 145 -4.42 -3.98 10.84
CA ALA A 145 -4.29 -4.52 12.20
C ALA A 145 -5.57 -4.48 12.99
N ARG A 146 -6.38 -3.43 12.81
CA ARG A 146 -7.71 -3.30 13.41
C ARG A 146 -8.65 -4.39 12.90
N ALA A 147 -8.64 -4.68 11.60
CA ALA A 147 -9.44 -5.75 11.02
C ALA A 147 -8.95 -7.16 11.45
N HIS A 148 -7.68 -7.29 11.84
CA HIS A 148 -7.04 -8.54 12.25
C HIS A 148 -6.69 -8.54 13.75
N ALA A 149 -7.56 -7.99 14.58
CA ALA A 149 -7.32 -7.84 16.02
C ALA A 149 -6.89 -9.17 16.67
N GLY A 150 -5.84 -9.11 17.50
CA GLY A 150 -5.26 -10.26 18.18
C GLY A 150 -4.26 -11.09 17.35
N LYS A 151 -4.05 -10.77 16.07
CA LYS A 151 -2.99 -11.39 15.25
C LYS A 151 -1.71 -10.56 15.30
N ARG A 152 -0.56 -11.26 15.24
CA ARG A 152 0.74 -10.63 14.97
C ARG A 152 0.84 -10.29 13.48
N ILE A 153 1.49 -9.18 13.18
CA ILE A 153 1.67 -8.70 11.80
C ILE A 153 3.16 -8.62 11.52
N GLY A 154 3.57 -9.13 10.36
CA GLY A 154 4.88 -8.92 9.77
C GLY A 154 4.80 -7.91 8.63
N VAL A 155 5.86 -7.12 8.47
CA VAL A 155 5.94 -6.08 7.45
C VAL A 155 7.25 -6.21 6.70
N ILE A 156 7.19 -6.26 5.37
CA ILE A 156 8.37 -6.19 4.51
C ILE A 156 8.30 -4.85 3.78
N ASN A 157 9.23 -3.95 4.10
CA ASN A 157 9.44 -2.71 3.38
C ASN A 157 10.45 -2.92 2.25
N ILE A 158 10.11 -2.56 1.03
CA ILE A 158 11.05 -2.57 -0.10
C ILE A 158 11.38 -1.12 -0.43
N ASP A 159 12.49 -0.63 0.09
CA ASP A 159 12.85 0.79 0.01
C ASP A 159 14.38 0.98 0.05
N ALA A 160 14.83 2.13 -0.46
CA ALA A 160 16.18 2.63 -0.25
C ALA A 160 16.36 3.29 1.14
N HIS A 161 15.28 3.75 1.77
CA HIS A 161 15.24 4.47 3.03
C HIS A 161 14.60 3.64 4.14
N LEU A 162 15.06 3.83 5.37
CA LEU A 162 14.51 3.13 6.54
C LEU A 162 13.15 3.69 6.99
N ASP A 163 12.84 4.95 6.68
CA ASP A 163 11.55 5.60 7.02
C ASP A 163 11.10 5.49 8.51
N VAL A 164 12.09 5.59 9.40
CA VAL A 164 11.96 5.59 10.88
C VAL A 164 12.36 6.93 11.53
N ARG A 165 12.17 8.06 10.83
CA ARG A 165 12.51 9.39 11.35
C ARG A 165 11.69 9.73 12.61
N ASN A 166 12.20 10.69 13.40
CA ASN A 166 11.50 11.19 14.58
C ASN A 166 10.20 11.95 14.22
N PHE A 167 9.39 12.28 15.22
CA PHE A 167 8.09 12.93 15.03
C PHE A 167 8.10 14.46 15.23
N GLU A 168 9.27 15.11 15.25
CA GLU A 168 9.37 16.56 15.52
C GLU A 168 8.59 17.41 14.49
N HIS A 169 8.39 16.87 13.29
CA HIS A 169 7.63 17.50 12.21
C HIS A 169 6.32 16.77 11.88
N GLY A 170 5.78 16.02 12.83
CA GLY A 170 4.54 15.27 12.68
C GLY A 170 4.67 14.02 11.80
N PRO A 171 3.54 13.37 11.44
CA PRO A 171 3.53 12.12 10.70
C PRO A 171 3.74 12.35 9.20
N HIS A 172 5.00 12.51 8.79
CA HIS A 172 5.39 12.70 7.39
C HIS A 172 5.87 11.39 6.73
N ASN A 173 6.13 11.43 5.42
CA ASN A 173 6.49 10.27 4.61
C ASN A 173 7.79 9.53 5.00
N GLY A 174 8.55 10.04 5.97
CA GLY A 174 9.77 9.38 6.46
C GLY A 174 9.64 8.82 7.87
N THR A 175 8.42 8.80 8.43
CA THR A 175 8.11 8.28 9.77
C THR A 175 7.30 6.97 9.82
N PRO A 176 6.75 6.40 8.72
CA PRO A 176 5.70 5.38 8.84
C PRO A 176 6.13 4.13 9.62
N PHE A 177 7.36 3.65 9.44
CA PHE A 177 7.81 2.43 10.11
C PHE A 177 8.08 2.64 11.60
N ARG A 178 8.51 3.84 11.98
CA ARG A 178 8.58 4.21 13.40
C ARG A 178 7.18 4.28 14.03
N GLN A 179 6.21 4.86 13.33
CA GLN A 179 4.81 4.88 13.80
C GLN A 179 4.24 3.47 13.97
N ILE A 180 4.59 2.54 13.07
CA ILE A 180 4.13 1.16 13.12
C ILE A 180 4.71 0.45 14.35
N VAL A 181 6.03 0.51 14.55
CA VAL A 181 6.70 -0.22 15.63
C VAL A 181 6.43 0.40 17.01
N GLU A 182 6.42 1.73 17.13
CA GLU A 182 6.16 2.41 18.42
C GLU A 182 4.67 2.51 18.75
N GLY A 183 3.78 2.44 17.75
CA GLY A 183 2.35 2.75 17.89
C GLY A 183 1.41 1.55 17.80
N MET A 184 1.90 0.33 17.59
CA MET A 184 1.04 -0.84 17.36
C MET A 184 1.54 -2.10 18.09
N ASP A 185 0.75 -2.60 19.04
CA ASP A 185 1.07 -3.83 19.78
C ASP A 185 1.17 -5.08 18.86
N GLN A 186 0.51 -5.05 17.71
CA GLN A 186 0.48 -6.15 16.75
C GLN A 186 1.82 -6.32 16.00
N VAL A 187 2.62 -5.25 15.89
CA VAL A 187 3.87 -5.23 15.12
C VAL A 187 5.05 -5.08 16.09
N ASP A 188 5.95 -6.05 16.05
CA ASP A 188 7.21 -6.02 16.81
C ASP A 188 8.32 -5.86 15.78
N GLY A 189 9.38 -5.11 16.12
CA GLY A 189 10.45 -4.81 15.18
C GLY A 189 11.11 -6.07 14.60
N ARG A 190 11.14 -7.19 15.33
CA ARG A 190 11.62 -8.50 14.83
C ARG A 190 10.82 -9.05 13.64
N ASN A 191 9.60 -8.56 13.46
CA ASN A 191 8.73 -8.93 12.34
C ASN A 191 8.74 -7.88 11.22
N VAL A 192 9.64 -6.90 11.28
CA VAL A 192 9.83 -5.88 10.24
C VAL A 192 11.13 -6.18 9.50
N VAL A 193 11.04 -6.16 8.17
CA VAL A 193 12.18 -6.30 7.27
C VAL A 193 12.30 -5.05 6.41
N GLU A 194 13.47 -4.40 6.47
CA GLU A 194 13.86 -3.29 5.62
C GLU A 194 14.74 -3.82 4.48
N PHE A 195 14.17 -3.94 3.28
CA PHE A 195 14.78 -4.65 2.15
C PHE A 195 15.17 -3.69 1.02
N GLY A 196 16.47 -3.62 0.70
CA GLY A 196 16.99 -2.75 -0.35
C GLY A 196 17.68 -1.47 0.13
N ILE A 197 17.90 -1.33 1.44
CA ILE A 197 18.44 -0.10 2.06
C ILE A 197 19.73 0.35 1.38
N HIS A 198 19.73 1.60 0.91
CA HIS A 198 20.79 2.13 0.06
C HIS A 198 21.78 2.99 0.84
N GLY A 199 23.06 2.88 0.47
CA GLY A 199 24.12 3.73 1.03
C GLY A 199 23.90 5.21 0.73
N PHE A 200 24.27 6.08 1.66
CA PHE A 200 24.13 7.55 1.57
C PHE A 200 22.68 8.10 1.54
N MET A 201 21.67 7.25 1.73
CA MET A 201 20.25 7.67 1.79
C MET A 201 19.70 7.69 3.24
N ASN A 202 20.49 7.25 4.20
CA ASN A 202 20.08 6.99 5.58
C ASN A 202 21.00 7.67 6.59
N ALA A 203 20.49 7.97 7.79
CA ALA A 203 21.26 8.55 8.88
C ALA A 203 21.62 7.48 9.93
N GLN A 204 22.84 7.57 10.48
CA GLN A 204 23.33 6.61 11.48
C GLN A 204 22.37 6.42 12.69
N PRO A 205 21.79 7.48 13.30
CA PRO A 205 20.91 7.28 14.45
C PRO A 205 19.64 6.48 14.12
N TYR A 206 19.11 6.64 12.91
CA TYR A 206 17.92 5.91 12.45
C TYR A 206 18.22 4.45 12.12
N HIS A 207 19.40 4.19 11.55
CA HIS A 207 19.87 2.81 11.39
C HIS A 207 20.12 2.12 12.74
N GLN A 208 20.72 2.82 13.71
CA GLN A 208 20.91 2.30 15.05
C GLN A 208 19.57 1.98 15.72
N TRP A 209 18.59 2.87 15.59
CA TRP A 209 17.24 2.63 16.10
C TRP A 209 16.63 1.34 15.51
N CYS A 210 16.79 1.07 14.21
CA CYS A 210 16.33 -0.20 13.62
C CYS A 210 16.99 -1.42 14.29
N ILE A 211 18.30 -1.36 14.54
CA ILE A 211 19.03 -2.43 15.25
C ILE A 211 18.48 -2.60 16.68
N ASP A 212 18.24 -1.50 17.39
CA ASP A 212 17.73 -1.51 18.76
C ASP A 212 16.30 -2.08 18.85
N GLN A 213 15.51 -1.95 17.78
CA GLN A 213 14.19 -2.57 17.63
C GLN A 213 14.25 -4.00 17.07
N GLU A 214 15.45 -4.55 16.84
CA GLU A 214 15.67 -5.86 16.23
C GLU A 214 15.05 -6.01 14.81
N ILE A 215 14.93 -4.90 14.08
CA ILE A 215 14.48 -4.89 12.68
C ILE A 215 15.53 -5.55 11.79
N THR A 216 15.09 -6.43 10.89
CA THR A 216 15.98 -7.05 9.91
C THR A 216 16.27 -6.05 8.80
N VAL A 217 17.52 -5.60 8.67
CA VAL A 217 17.93 -4.65 7.64
C VAL A 217 18.80 -5.34 6.59
N ILE A 218 18.29 -5.44 5.36
CA ILE A 218 18.99 -6.01 4.20
C ILE A 218 19.30 -4.89 3.22
N SER A 219 20.59 -4.57 3.09
CA SER A 219 21.03 -3.47 2.22
C SER A 219 21.00 -3.85 0.73
N GLY A 220 20.85 -2.86 -0.15
CA GLY A 220 21.01 -3.07 -1.59
C GLY A 220 22.39 -3.62 -1.98
N ARG A 221 23.44 -3.27 -1.22
CA ARG A 221 24.79 -3.83 -1.37
C ARG A 221 24.85 -5.31 -1.00
N GLU A 222 24.09 -5.72 0.01
CA GLU A 222 24.00 -7.13 0.40
C GLU A 222 23.30 -7.95 -0.67
N ILE A 223 22.15 -7.47 -1.16
CA ILE A 223 21.41 -8.08 -2.27
C ILE A 223 22.32 -8.23 -3.49
N GLN A 224 23.07 -7.18 -3.86
CA GLN A 224 24.01 -7.23 -4.98
C GLN A 224 25.09 -8.30 -4.81
N ARG A 225 25.56 -8.54 -3.58
CA ARG A 225 26.67 -9.46 -3.31
C ARG A 225 26.27 -10.92 -3.18
N ARG A 226 25.09 -11.17 -2.59
CA ARG A 226 24.62 -12.53 -2.26
C ARG A 226 23.54 -13.03 -3.21
N GLY A 227 22.95 -12.15 -4.02
CA GLY A 227 21.77 -12.45 -4.84
C GLY A 227 20.48 -12.27 -4.04
N ILE A 228 19.40 -11.85 -4.73
CA ILE A 228 18.13 -11.54 -4.08
C ILE A 228 17.49 -12.78 -3.43
N GLU A 229 17.65 -13.95 -4.06
CA GLU A 229 17.14 -15.24 -3.58
C GLU A 229 17.79 -15.63 -2.25
N SER A 230 19.11 -15.41 -2.10
CA SER A 230 19.81 -15.69 -0.84
C SER A 230 19.38 -14.75 0.30
N CYS A 231 18.82 -13.58 -0.02
CA CYS A 231 18.39 -12.60 0.97
C CYS A 231 16.93 -12.81 1.42
N MET A 232 16.14 -13.60 0.69
CA MET A 232 14.75 -13.93 1.04
C MET A 232 14.61 -15.20 1.90
N GLY A 233 15.71 -15.94 2.11
CA GLY A 233 15.72 -17.27 2.75
C GLY A 233 16.14 -17.30 4.20
#